data_AF-A0A7C4QJ28-F1
#
_entry.id   AF-A0A7C4QJ28-F1
#
_cell.length_a   1.000
_cell.length_b   1.000
_cell.length_c   1.000
_cell.angle_alpha   90.00
_cell.angle_beta   90.00
_cell.angle_gamma   90.00
#
_symmetry.space_group_name_H-M   'P 1'
#
loop_
_entity.id
_entity.type
_entity.pdbx_description
1 polymer ?
#
loop_
_entity_poly.entity_id
_entity_poly.type
_entity_poly.pdbx_seq_one_letter_code
_entity_poly.pdbx_strand_id
1 'polypeptide(L)' 'MRCYLMKCPFCGYEGPEESFKLLRSPWKFRFYVVKRIQCPKCGGIFNYYSGVTSEGRKSEFVIRVKPRTKGK' A
#
# COMPACT_ATOMS: atom_id res chain seq x y z
N MET A 1 0.23 -11.32 -19.45
CA MET A 1 0.11 -11.10 -18.00
C MET A 1 0.84 -9.81 -17.65
N ARG A 2 0.15 -8.74 -17.24
CA ARG A 2 0.82 -7.55 -16.68
C ARG A 2 1.11 -7.83 -15.21
N CYS A 3 2.38 -8.05 -14.89
CA CYS A 3 2.83 -8.15 -13.50
C CYS A 3 2.96 -6.73 -12.95
N TYR A 4 1.93 -6.26 -12.25
CA TYR A 4 2.04 -4.99 -11.52
C TYR A 4 2.90 -5.20 -10.28
N LEU A 5 4.08 -4.59 -10.28
CA LEU A 5 4.99 -4.62 -9.15
C LEU A 5 4.75 -3.39 -8.28
N MET A 6 4.64 -3.62 -6.98
CA MET A 6 4.59 -2.57 -5.99
C MET A 6 6.00 -2.26 -5.48
N LYS A 7 6.32 -0.97 -5.36
CA LYS A 7 7.59 -0.51 -4.82
C LYS A 7 7.47 -0.12 -3.36
N CYS A 8 8.33 -0.68 -2.52
CA CYS A 8 8.48 -0.30 -1.12
C CYS A 8 9.01 1.16 -1.04
N PRO A 9 8.29 2.08 -0.39
CA PRO A 9 8.71 3.48 -0.30
C PRO A 9 9.87 3.71 0.66
N PHE A 10 10.37 2.68 1.35
CA PHE A 10 11.46 2.78 2.32
C PHE A 10 12.80 2.29 1.76
N CYS A 11 12.83 1.09 1.16
CA CYS A 11 14.06 0.47 0.66
C CYS A 11 14.10 0.27 -0.86
N GLY A 12 13.02 0.63 -1.58
CA GLY A 12 12.97 0.50 -3.04
C GLY A 12 12.71 -0.91 -3.57
N TYR A 13 12.52 -1.93 -2.72
CA TYR A 13 12.16 -3.29 -3.15
C TYR A 13 10.91 -3.29 -4.02
N GLU A 14 10.96 -3.96 -5.17
CA GLU A 14 9.86 -4.14 -6.11
C GLU A 14 9.41 -5.60 -6.10
N GLY A 15 8.12 -5.83 -5.90
CA GLY A 15 7.56 -7.19 -5.83
C GLY A 15 6.05 -7.21 -6.10
N PRO A 16 5.48 -8.39 -6.37
CA PRO A 16 4.03 -8.53 -6.48
C PRO A 16 3.39 -8.20 -5.14
N GLU A 17 2.13 -7.74 -5.14
CA GLU A 17 1.40 -7.38 -3.91
C GLU A 17 1.42 -8.51 -2.87
N GLU A 18 1.35 -9.75 -3.35
CA GLU A 18 1.29 -10.99 -2.57
C GLU A 18 2.59 -11.26 -1.77
N SER A 19 3.70 -10.65 -2.19
CA SER A 19 4.97 -10.71 -1.45
C SER A 19 4.99 -9.81 -0.22
N PHE A 20 4.05 -8.86 -0.11
CA PHE A 20 3.95 -7.96 1.03
C PHE A 20 2.97 -8.53 2.07
N LYS A 21 3.39 -8.57 3.33
CA LYS A 21 2.56 -9.12 4.40
C LYS A 21 1.41 -8.16 4.72
N LEU A 22 0.17 -8.61 4.54
CA LEU A 22 -1.01 -7.87 4.97
C LEU A 22 -1.10 -7.84 6.49
N LEU A 23 -1.17 -6.64 7.08
CA LEU A 23 -1.18 -6.46 8.53
C LEU A 23 -2.58 -6.34 9.13
N ARG A 24 -3.61 -6.15 8.29
CA ARG A 24 -5.02 -6.09 8.69
C ARG A 24 -5.92 -6.25 7.47
N SER A 25 -7.19 -6.57 7.72
CA SER A 25 -8.22 -6.58 6.68
C SER A 25 -8.25 -5.25 5.91
N PRO A 26 -8.31 -5.28 4.57
CA PRO A 26 -8.42 -4.09 3.76
C PRO A 26 -9.69 -3.30 4.11
N TRP A 27 -9.65 -1.98 3.95
CA TRP A 27 -10.81 -1.12 4.21
C TRP A 27 -11.03 -0.14 3.05
N LYS A 28 -12.25 0.38 2.94
CA LYS A 28 -12.57 1.39 1.94
C LYS A 28 -12.29 2.80 2.45
N PHE A 29 -11.73 3.63 1.58
CA PHE A 29 -11.60 5.06 1.77
C PHE A 29 -12.00 5.77 0.47
N ARG A 30 -13.18 6.38 0.45
CA ARG A 30 -13.81 6.87 -0.80
C ARG A 30 -13.93 5.72 -1.81
N PHE A 31 -13.44 5.90 -3.04
CA PHE A 31 -13.40 4.86 -4.07
C PHE A 31 -12.17 3.93 -3.97
N TYR A 32 -11.28 4.15 -3.01
CA TYR A 32 -10.09 3.32 -2.82
C TYR A 32 -10.36 2.15 -1.88
N VAL A 33 -9.76 1.01 -2.21
CA VAL A 33 -9.44 -0.07 -1.28
C VAL A 33 -8.02 0.17 -0.75
N VAL A 34 -7.89 0.23 0.56
CA VAL A 34 -6.64 0.49 1.27
C VAL A 34 -6.16 -0.79 1.93
N LYS A 35 -4.90 -1.17 1.65
CA LYS A 35 -4.21 -2.30 2.28
C LYS A 35 -3.07 -1.76 3.12
N ARG A 36 -3.01 -2.11 4.40
CA ARG A 36 -1.82 -1.86 5.23
C ARG A 36 -0.92 -3.08 5.18
N ILE A 37 0.27 -2.88 4.67
CA ILE A 37 1.19 -3.97 4.34
C ILE A 37 2.59 -3.69 4.89
N GLN A 38 3.34 -4.77 5.07
CA GLN A 38 4.72 -4.75 5.54
C GLN A 38 5.66 -5.27 4.44
N CYS A 39 6.74 -4.52 4.19
CA CYS A 39 7.78 -4.93 3.26
C CYS A 39 8.53 -6.17 3.78
N PRO A 40 8.69 -7.24 2.96
CA PRO A 40 9.43 -8.44 3.37
C PRO A 40 10.94 -8.20 3.50
N LYS A 41 11.49 -7.15 2.86
CA LYS A 41 12.94 -6.87 2.87
C LYS A 41 13.39 -5.97 4.01
N CYS A 42 12.64 -4.92 4.35
CA CYS A 42 13.04 -3.95 5.38
C CYS A 42 12.09 -3.87 6.58
N GLY A 43 10.98 -4.61 6.57
CA GLY A 43 9.97 -4.53 7.62
C GLY A 43 9.17 -3.22 7.67
N GLY A 44 9.42 -2.29 6.75
CA GLY A 44 8.73 -1.00 6.67
C GLY A 44 7.23 -1.17 6.41
N ILE A 45 6.42 -0.42 7.15
CA ILE A 45 4.95 -0.49 7.11
C ILE A 45 4.40 0.71 6.34
N PHE A 46 3.57 0.44 5.33
CA PHE A 46 2.95 1.48 4.52
C PHE A 46 1.55 1.06 4.06
N ASN A 47 0.80 2.04 3.55
CA ASN A 47 -0.52 1.80 2.98
C ASN A 47 -0.42 1.79 1.45
N TYR A 48 -1.05 0.80 0.83
CA TYR A 48 -1.29 0.75 -0.61
C TYR A 48 -2.75 1.11 -0.89
N TYR A 49 -2.95 2.10 -1.75
CA TYR A 49 -4.26 2.56 -2.21
C TYR A 49 -4.45 2.09 -3.64
N SER A 50 -5.58 1.43 -3.90
CA SER A 50 -5.97 0.99 -5.24
C SER A 50 -7.46 1.24 -5.46
N GLY A 51 -7.85 1.75 -6.61
CA GLY A 51 -9.24 2.04 -6.91
C GLY A 51 -9.48 2.37 -8.37
N VAL A 52 -10.75 2.47 -8.72
CA VAL A 52 -11.21 2.90 -10.05
C VAL A 52 -12.04 4.16 -9.84
N THR A 53 -11.72 5.23 -10.57
CA THR A 53 -12.49 6.48 -10.51
C THR A 53 -13.86 6.31 -11.18
N SER A 54 -14.75 7.28 -10.98
CA SER A 54 -16.06 7.35 -11.66
C SER A 54 -15.96 7.29 -13.20
N GLU A 55 -14.84 7.78 -13.75
CA GLU A 55 -14.50 7.82 -15.16
C GLU A 55 -13.82 6.52 -15.64
N GLY A 56 -13.78 5.48 -14.82
CA GLY A 56 -13.22 4.18 -15.16
C GLY A 56 -11.69 4.11 -15.11
N ARG A 57 -11.00 5.15 -14.63
CA ARG A 57 -9.53 5.19 -14.59
C ARG A 57 -9.00 4.48 -13.35
N LYS A 58 -8.00 3.60 -13.52
CA LYS A 58 -7.28 2.99 -12.40
C LYS A 58 -6.37 4.02 -11.74
N SER A 59 -6.41 4.09 -10.41
CA SER A 59 -5.54 4.94 -9.58
C SER A 59 -4.92 4.10 -8.47
N GLU A 60 -3.59 4.07 -8.42
CA GLU A 60 -2.81 3.25 -7.49
C GLU A 60 -1.62 4.06 -6.95
N PHE A 61 -1.41 4.06 -5.63
CA PHE A 61 -0.27 4.73 -4.99
C PHE A 61 0.03 4.18 -3.59
N VAL A 62 1.23 4.49 -3.09
CA VAL A 62 1.69 4.11 -1.74
C VAL A 62 1.86 5.33 -0.85
N ILE A 63 1.48 5.22 0.42
CA ILE A 63 1.72 6.25 1.45
C ILE A 63 2.45 5.62 2.64
N ARG A 64 3.56 6.23 3.04
CA ARG A 64 4.29 5.86 4.27
C ARG A 64 3.41 6.13 5.49
N VAL A 65 3.23 5.14 6.36
CA VAL A 65 2.54 5.34 7.64
C VAL A 65 3.53 5.92 8.63
N LYS A 66 3.45 7.23 8.91
CA LYS A 66 4.25 7.84 9.98
C LYS A 66 3.73 7.34 11.35
N PRO A 67 4.62 7.05 12.32
CA PRO A 67 4.20 6.85 13.70
C PRO A 67 3.42 8.07 14.17
N ARG A 68 2.27 7.87 14.82
CA ARG A 68 1.64 8.98 15.54
C ARG A 68 2.57 9.31 16.71
N THR A 69 3.14 10.51 16.73
CA THR A 69 3.76 11.05 17.94
C THR A 69 2.68 11.03 19.02
N LYS A 70 2.92 10.31 20.13
CA LYS A 70 2.07 10.46 21.30
C LYS A 70 2.24 11.92 21.74
N GLY A 71 1.15 12.69 21.70
CA GLY A 71 1.15 14.05 22.26
C GLY A 71 1.64 13.96 23.70
N LYS A 72 2.59 14.82 24.07
CA LYS A 72 2.96 15.02 25.47
C LYS A 72 1.82 15.67 26.22
#